data_AF-A0A370GZW6-F1
#
_entry.id   AF-A0A370GZW6-F1
#
_cell.length_a   1.000
_cell.length_b   1.000
_cell.length_c   1.000
_cell.angle_alpha   90.00
_cell.angle_beta   90.00
_cell.angle_gamma   90.00
#
_symmetry.space_group_name_H-M   'P 1'
#
loop_
_entity.id
_entity.type
_entity.pdbx_description
1 polymer ?
#
loop_
_entity_poly.entity_id
_entity_poly.type
_entity_poly.pdbx_seq_one_letter_code
_entity_poly.pdbx_strand_id
1 'polypeptide(L)' 'MMFLFDCTVDPGPLTPEHAHEAMQIHMCCTVDDCEVRRRARQILVDAGHMVLDERATP' A
#
# COMPACT_ATOMS: atom_id res chain seq x y z
N MET A 1 -1.56 16.13 2.02
CA MET A 1 -2.29 15.71 3.24
C MET A 1 -2.43 14.21 3.15
N MET A 2 -2.06 13.47 4.20
CA MET A 2 -2.04 12.00 4.17
C MET A 2 -3.40 11.44 4.63
N PHE A 3 -4.01 10.55 3.85
CA PHE A 3 -5.30 9.95 4.20
C PHE A 3 -5.20 8.42 4.21
N LEU A 4 -4.88 7.85 5.37
CA LEU A 4 -4.69 6.41 5.51
C LEU A 4 -5.97 5.63 5.78
N PHE A 5 -7.09 6.28 6.08
CA PHE A 5 -8.32 5.61 6.50
C PHE A 5 -9.36 5.42 5.39
N ASP A 6 -9.22 6.15 4.28
CA ASP A 6 -10.14 6.04 3.15
C ASP A 6 -9.50 5.21 2.04
N CYS A 7 -10.03 4.00 1.81
CA CYS A 7 -9.47 3.06 0.83
C CYS A 7 -9.66 3.51 -0.63
N THR A 8 -10.49 4.52 -0.89
CA THR A 8 -10.88 4.97 -2.23
C THR A 8 -10.13 6.20 -2.70
N VAL A 9 -9.27 6.77 -1.84
CA VAL A 9 -8.53 8.00 -2.12
C VAL A 9 -7.03 7.71 -2.11
N ASP A 10 -6.28 8.32 -3.02
CA ASP A 10 -4.82 8.28 -2.96
C ASP A 10 -4.34 8.91 -1.64
N PRO A 11 -3.57 8.15 -0.82
CA PRO A 11 -3.15 8.63 0.48
C PRO A 11 -2.05 9.69 0.40
N GLY A 12 -1.56 10.02 -0.81
CA GLY A 12 -0.40 10.86 -1.02
C GLY A 12 0.92 10.12 -0.74
N PRO A 13 2.04 10.87 -0.62
CA PRO A 13 3.36 10.29 -0.43
C PRO A 13 3.50 9.63 0.95
N LEU A 14 3.75 8.32 0.98
CA LEU A 14 4.03 7.58 2.21
C LEU A 14 5.54 7.39 2.40
N THR A 15 5.98 7.37 3.66
CA THR A 15 7.27 6.75 4.02
C THR A 15 7.10 5.23 4.06
N PRO A 16 8.19 4.43 4.01
CA PRO A 16 8.09 2.98 4.16
C PRO A 16 7.37 2.55 5.45
N GLU A 17 7.59 3.28 6.55
CA GLU A 17 6.91 3.02 7.83
C GLU A 17 5.40 3.25 7.73
N HIS A 18 4.96 4.37 7.16
CA HIS A 18 3.54 4.64 6.94
C HIS A 18 2.91 3.69 5.91
N ALA A 19 3.67 3.25 4.90
CA ALA A 19 3.21 2.23 3.97
C ALA A 19 2.98 0.89 4.69
N HIS A 20 3.83 0.53 5.65
CA HIS A 20 3.63 -0.65 6.47
C HIS A 20 2.40 -0.49 7.39
N GLU A 21 2.22 0.66 8.01
CA GLU A 21 1.02 0.96 8.81
C GLU A 21 -0.26 0.85 7.97
N ALA A 22 -0.25 1.43 6.77
CA ALA A 22 -1.36 1.36 5.82
C ALA A 22 -1.72 -0.10 5.46
N MET A 23 -0.73 -0.97 5.30
CA MET A 23 -0.97 -2.41 5.06
C MET A 23 -1.70 -3.10 6.21
N GLN A 24 -1.45 -2.68 7.46
CA GLN A 24 -2.10 -3.23 8.63
C GLN A 24 -3.52 -2.67 8.81
N ILE A 25 -3.71 -1.37 8.59
CA ILE A 25 -5.04 -0.73 8.62
C ILE A 25 -5.97 -1.38 7.59
N HIS A 26 -5.47 -1.59 6.37
CA HIS A 26 -6.23 -2.15 5.26
C HIS A 26 -6.06 -3.67 5.11
N MET A 27 -5.80 -4.39 6.21
CA MET A 27 -5.53 -5.83 6.15
C MET A 27 -6.65 -6.64 5.46
N CYS A 28 -7.90 -6.16 5.55
CA CYS A 28 -9.10 -6.78 4.97
C CYS A 28 -9.38 -6.37 3.51
N CYS A 29 -8.68 -5.38 2.96
CA CYS A 29 -8.87 -4.96 1.57
C CYS A 29 -8.10 -5.86 0.61
N THR A 30 -8.30 -5.76 -0.70
CA THR A 30 -7.37 -6.30 -1.70
C THR A 30 -6.52 -5.15 -2.26
N VAL A 31 -5.38 -5.47 -2.88
CA VAL A 31 -4.57 -4.45 -3.59
C VAL A 31 -5.21 -3.99 -4.90
N ASP A 32 -6.16 -4.76 -5.41
CA ASP A 32 -6.96 -4.46 -6.59
C ASP A 32 -8.07 -3.44 -6.27
N ASP A 33 -8.70 -3.54 -5.09
CA ASP A 33 -9.84 -2.70 -4.71
C ASP A 33 -9.50 -1.54 -3.76
N CYS A 34 -8.28 -1.46 -3.23
CA CYS A 34 -7.86 -0.40 -2.30
C CYS A 34 -6.66 0.40 -2.82
N GLU A 35 -6.89 1.69 -3.09
CA GLU A 35 -5.89 2.64 -3.58
C GLU A 35 -4.74 2.78 -2.57
N VAL A 36 -5.08 2.92 -1.29
CA VAL A 36 -4.09 3.03 -0.20
C VAL A 36 -3.19 1.80 -0.13
N ARG A 37 -3.78 0.59 -0.22
CA ARG A 37 -3.02 -0.67 -0.15
C ARG A 37 -2.15 -0.87 -1.38
N ARG A 38 -2.65 -0.51 -2.57
CA ARG A 38 -1.88 -0.51 -3.82
C ARG A 38 -0.67 0.42 -3.72
N ARG A 39 -0.87 1.63 -3.19
CA ARG A 39 0.21 2.62 -3.07
C ARG A 39 1.25 2.24 -2.03
N ALA A 40 0.81 1.76 -0.88
CA ALA A 40 1.69 1.19 0.13
C ALA A 40 2.54 0.03 -0.42
N ARG A 41 1.93 -0.86 -1.23
CA ARG A 41 2.65 -1.98 -1.86
C ARG A 41 3.79 -1.48 -2.71
N GLN A 42 3.50 -0.53 -3.59
CA GLN A 42 4.48 -0.01 -4.52
C GLN A 42 5.65 0.66 -3.80
N ILE A 43 5.38 1.46 -2.77
CA ILE A 43 6.41 2.12 -1.97
C ILE A 43 7.31 1.10 -1.26
N LEU A 44 6.72 0.04 -0.69
CA LEU A 44 7.49 -1.01 -0.01
C LEU A 44 8.34 -1.82 -1.00
N VAL A 45 7.85 -2.07 -2.21
CA VAL A 45 8.59 -2.75 -3.28
C VAL A 45 9.73 -1.89 -3.79
N ASP A 46 9.47 -0.62 -4.11
CA ASP A 46 10.46 0.31 -4.63
C ASP A 46 11.59 0.57 -3.61
N ALA A 47 11.26 0.56 -2.31
CA ALA A 47 12.22 0.68 -1.22
C ALA A 47 12.94 -0.64 -0.88
N GLY A 48 12.60 -1.76 -1.52
CA GLY A 48 13.21 -3.07 -1.28
C GLY A 48 12.79 -3.76 0.03
N HIS A 49 11.75 -3.25 0.69
CA HIS A 49 11.18 -3.84 1.92
C HIS A 49 10.16 -4.94 1.65
N MET A 50 9.71 -5.08 0.40
CA MET A 50 8.77 -6.12 -0.04
C MET A 50 9.21 -6.64 -1.40
N VAL A 51 9.25 -7.97 -1.55
CA VAL A 51 9.48 -8.62 -2.85
C VAL A 51 8.20 -9.33 -3.24
N LEU A 52 7.69 -9.04 -4.44
CA LEU A 52 6.49 -9.70 -4.96
C LEU A 52 6.88 -11.01 -5.64
N ASP A 53 6.07 -12.04 -5.40
CA ASP A 53 6.13 -13.26 -6.22
C ASP A 53 5.69 -12.95 -7.66
N GLU A 54 6.14 -13.75 -8.62
CA GLU A 54 5.74 -13.61 -10.03
C GLU A 54 4.22 -13.64 -10.21
N ARG A 55 3.49 -14.39 -9.38
CA ARG A 55 2.02 -14.49 -9.44
C ARG A 55 1.30 -13.27 -8.87
N ALA A 56 2.02 -12.37 -8.19
CA ALA A 56 1.48 -11.17 -7.57
C ALA A 56 1.69 -9.90 -8.43
N THR A 57 2.16 -10.06 -9.67
CA THR A 57 2.10 -8.99 -10.67
C THR A 57 0.65 -8.73 -11.07
N PRO A 58 0.24 -7.46 -11.23
CA PRO A 58 -1.13 -7.11 -11.63
C PRO A 58 -1.49 -7.66 -13.01
#